data_AF-A0A1X3HFN1-F1
#
_entry.id   AF-A0A1X3HFN1-F1
#
_cell.length_a   1.000
_cell.length_b   1.000
_cell.length_c   1.000
_cell.angle_alpha   90.00
_cell.angle_beta   90.00
_cell.angle_gamma   90.00
#
_symmetry.space_group_name_H-M   'P 1'
#
loop_
_entity.id
_entity.type
_entity.pdbx_description
1 polymer ?
#
loop_
_entity_poly.entity_id
_entity_poly.type
_entity_poly.pdbx_seq_one_letter_code
_entity_poly.pdbx_strand_id
1 'polypeptide(L)'
;MVDLQIAKLHDTRFMMLLIAAIAVTSTAYPLLIPLFAADGLAKRMKAIACERERLRQRERDRMANSGKVSLRQTPKQLVSKVVSDFNLTKWLAQEAALDKLVMAGYRGQAPYVTFLFFRLVTPIAFLIFAILYVFVISRMEQ
;
A
#
# COMPACT_ATOMS: atom_id res chain seq x y z
N MET A 1 -58.40 -5.22 54.00
CA MET A 1 -57.85 -5.25 52.62
C MET A 1 -56.32 -5.10 52.61
N VAL A 2 -55.74 -4.30 53.51
CA VAL A 2 -54.28 -4.12 53.60
C VAL A 2 -53.57 -5.34 54.21
N ASP A 3 -54.17 -6.02 55.19
CA ASP A 3 -53.57 -7.23 55.81
C ASP A 3 -53.36 -8.39 54.84
N LEU A 4 -54.22 -8.54 53.83
CA LEU A 4 -54.08 -9.56 52.79
C LEU A 4 -52.87 -9.29 51.90
N GLN A 5 -52.55 -8.02 51.64
CA GLN A 5 -51.38 -7.61 50.87
C GLN A 5 -50.10 -7.83 51.69
N ILE A 6 -50.13 -7.53 52.99
CA ILE A 6 -48.99 -7.76 53.90
C ILE A 6 -48.71 -9.26 54.05
N ALA A 7 -49.75 -10.08 54.19
CA ALA A 7 -49.60 -11.54 54.25
C ALA A 7 -49.03 -12.13 52.95
N LYS A 8 -49.41 -11.59 51.79
CA LYS A 8 -48.84 -11.97 50.48
C LYS A 8 -47.39 -11.52 50.30
N LEU A 9 -47.02 -10.35 50.81
CA LEU A 9 -45.64 -9.84 50.76
C LEU A 9 -44.69 -10.62 51.68
N HIS A 10 -45.20 -11.17 52.78
CA HIS A 10 -44.40 -12.00 53.70
C HIS A 10 -44.34 -13.48 53.29
N ASP A 11 -45.10 -13.89 52.27
CA ASP A 11 -45.03 -15.24 51.71
C ASP A 11 -43.74 -15.39 50.89
N THR A 12 -42.80 -16.20 51.41
CA THR A 12 -41.51 -16.49 50.79
C THR A 12 -41.65 -16.94 49.34
N ARG A 13 -42.73 -17.68 49.02
CA ARG A 13 -42.98 -18.18 47.67
C ARG A 13 -43.33 -17.05 46.70
N PHE A 14 -44.11 -16.07 47.14
CA PHE A 14 -44.47 -14.91 46.33
C PHE A 14 -43.24 -14.02 46.07
N MET A 15 -42.42 -13.78 47.09
CA MET A 15 -41.19 -12.99 46.97
C MET A 15 -40.20 -13.65 45.99
N MET A 16 -40.01 -14.98 46.08
CA MET A 16 -39.16 -15.72 45.15
C MET A 16 -39.66 -15.62 43.70
N LEU A 17 -40.97 -15.76 43.48
CA LEU A 17 -41.56 -15.66 42.14
C LEU A 17 -41.42 -14.25 41.55
N LEU A 18 -41.58 -13.22 42.38
CA LEU A 18 -41.43 -11.82 41.97
C LEU A 18 -39.99 -11.51 41.57
N ILE A 19 -39.01 -11.92 42.38
CA ILE A 19 -37.58 -11.73 42.06
C ILE A 19 -37.20 -12.54 40.81
N ALA A 20 -37.70 -13.78 40.68
CA ALA A 20 -37.46 -14.60 39.49
C ALA A 20 -38.04 -13.96 38.22
N ALA A 21 -39.26 -13.40 38.30
CA ALA A 21 -39.88 -12.71 37.16
C ALA A 21 -39.07 -11.48 36.72
N ILE A 22 -38.55 -10.70 37.69
CA ILE A 22 -37.67 -9.56 37.39
C ILE A 22 -36.36 -10.03 36.77
N ALA A 23 -35.74 -11.09 37.30
CA ALA A 23 -34.49 -11.63 36.79
C ALA A 23 -34.62 -12.17 35.36
N VAL A 24 -35.69 -12.91 35.07
CA VAL A 24 -35.98 -13.43 33.72
C VAL A 24 -36.24 -12.28 32.75
N THR A 25 -37.04 -11.29 33.14
CA THR A 25 -37.34 -10.12 32.28
C THR A 25 -36.06 -9.31 32.00
N SER A 26 -35.24 -9.08 33.02
CA SER A 26 -33.95 -8.39 32.89
C SER A 26 -32.98 -9.11 31.95
N THR A 27 -32.98 -10.45 31.97
CA THR A 27 -32.09 -11.26 31.12
C THR A 27 -32.63 -11.40 29.70
N ALA A 28 -33.95 -11.54 29.54
CA ALA A 28 -34.59 -11.69 28.24
C ALA A 28 -34.61 -10.38 27.45
N TYR A 29 -34.73 -9.23 28.12
CA TYR A 29 -34.85 -7.93 27.45
C TYR A 29 -33.64 -7.60 26.54
N PRO A 30 -32.37 -7.70 26.98
CA PRO A 30 -31.19 -7.52 26.11
C PRO A 30 -31.14 -8.48 24.93
N LEU A 31 -31.64 -9.71 25.09
CA LEU A 31 -31.66 -10.72 24.04
C LEU A 31 -32.74 -10.44 22.98
N LEU A 32 -33.84 -9.79 23.37
CA LEU A 32 -34.94 -9.44 22.46
C LEU A 32 -34.70 -8.10 21.73
N ILE A 33 -33.99 -7.15 22.34
CA ILE A 33 -33.62 -5.87 21.71
C ILE A 33 -33.05 -6.02 20.29
N PRO A 34 -32.07 -6.90 20.00
CA PRO A 34 -31.50 -7.00 18.66
C PRO A 34 -32.51 -7.49 17.61
N LEU A 35 -33.58 -8.19 18.00
CA LEU A 35 -34.62 -8.64 17.08
C LEU A 35 -35.53 -7.51 16.62
N PHE A 36 -35.71 -6.46 17.45
CA PHE A 36 -36.48 -5.25 17.10
C PHE A 36 -35.61 -4.16 16.48
N ALA A 37 -34.28 -4.31 16.50
CA ALA A 37 -33.37 -3.39 15.84
C ALA A 37 -33.54 -3.51 14.32
N ALA A 38 -34.28 -2.58 13.72
CA ALA A 38 -34.41 -2.48 12.27
C ALA A 38 -33.03 -2.38 11.61
N ASP A 39 -32.82 -3.14 10.53
CA ASP A 39 -31.54 -3.27 9.84
C ASP A 39 -30.97 -1.92 9.40
N GLY A 40 -30.09 -1.36 10.24
CA GLY A 40 -29.29 -0.18 9.91
C GLY A 40 -28.23 -0.46 8.83
N LEU A 41 -28.04 -1.72 8.45
CA LEU A 41 -27.07 -2.16 7.46
C LEU A 41 -27.32 -1.50 6.11
N ALA A 42 -28.56 -1.46 5.62
CA ALA A 42 -28.88 -0.82 4.34
C ALA A 42 -28.56 0.69 4.35
N LYS A 43 -28.85 1.38 5.46
CA LYS A 43 -28.53 2.81 5.64
C LYS A 43 -27.02 3.03 5.70
N ARG A 44 -26.28 2.16 6.38
CA ARG A 44 -24.81 2.18 6.46
C ARG A 44 -24.14 1.85 5.13
N MET A 45 -24.65 0.86 4.39
CA MET A 45 -24.15 0.51 3.06
C MET A 45 -24.31 1.68 2.09
N LYS A 46 -25.45 2.39 2.13
CA LYS A 46 -25.65 3.62 1.32
C LYS A 46 -24.64 4.71 1.70
N ALA A 47 -24.39 4.92 2.98
CA ALA A 47 -23.40 5.90 3.44
C ALA A 47 -21.97 5.53 3.00
N ILE A 48 -21.58 4.26 3.15
CA ILE A 48 -20.27 3.74 2.73
C ILE A 48 -20.11 3.80 1.21
N ALA A 49 -21.15 3.49 0.44
CA ALA A 49 -21.12 3.59 -1.02
C ALA A 49 -20.89 5.03 -1.48
N CYS A 50 -21.56 5.99 -0.86
CA CYS A 50 -21.37 7.41 -1.13
C CYS A 50 -19.93 7.87 -0.84
N GLU A 51 -19.38 7.46 0.31
CA GLU A 51 -18.00 7.81 0.69
C GLU A 51 -16.96 7.17 -0.23
N ARG A 52 -17.18 5.91 -0.63
CA ARG A 52 -16.31 5.21 -1.58
C ARG A 52 -16.29 5.91 -2.95
N GLU A 53 -17.43 6.39 -3.43
CA GLU A 53 -17.49 7.09 -4.71
C GLU A 53 -16.79 8.45 -4.63
N ARG A 54 -16.93 9.16 -3.50
CA ARG A 54 -16.19 10.40 -3.21
C ARG A 54 -14.67 10.18 -3.21
N LEU A 55 -14.19 9.08 -2.64
CA LEU A 55 -12.78 8.70 -2.67
C LEU A 55 -12.29 8.40 -4.10
N ARG A 56 -13.06 7.64 -4.88
CA ARG A 56 -12.70 7.35 -6.29
C ARG A 56 -12.63 8.62 -7.13
N GLN A 57 -13.54 9.57 -6.93
CA GLN A 57 -13.50 10.87 -7.60
C GLN A 57 -12.24 11.66 -7.21
N ARG A 58 -11.93 11.75 -5.91
CA ARG A 58 -10.70 12.40 -5.42
C ARG A 58 -9.44 11.77 -5.99
N GLU A 59 -9.36 10.44 -6.06
CA GLU A 59 -8.22 9.75 -6.66
C GLU A 59 -8.12 10.00 -8.16
N ARG A 60 -9.26 10.03 -8.88
CA ARG A 60 -9.29 10.41 -10.31
C ARG A 60 -8.84 11.84 -10.53
N ASP A 61 -9.27 12.79 -9.71
CA ASP A 61 -8.84 14.19 -9.78
C ASP A 61 -7.34 14.32 -9.47
N ARG A 62 -6.83 13.55 -8.49
CA ARG A 62 -5.38 13.48 -8.23
C ARG A 62 -4.62 12.84 -9.39
N MET A 63 -5.15 11.81 -10.05
CA MET A 63 -4.50 11.20 -11.21
C MET A 63 -4.54 12.11 -12.45
N ALA A 64 -5.62 12.89 -12.63
CA ALA A 64 -5.75 13.86 -13.70
C ALA A 64 -4.80 15.05 -13.52
N ASN A 65 -4.67 15.56 -12.29
CA ASN A 65 -3.80 16.70 -11.97
C ASN A 65 -2.33 16.31 -11.83
N SER A 66 -2.01 15.12 -11.31
CA SER A 66 -0.64 14.63 -11.14
C SER A 66 -0.09 13.88 -12.36
N GLY A 67 -0.60 14.20 -13.57
CA GLY A 67 -0.12 13.75 -14.88
C GLY A 67 0.73 12.46 -14.89
N LYS A 68 0.10 11.31 -15.16
CA LYS A 68 0.77 10.01 -15.41
C LYS A 68 2.05 9.82 -14.58
N VAL A 69 1.95 9.72 -13.25
CA VAL A 69 3.06 9.18 -12.45
C VAL A 69 3.29 7.74 -12.89
N SER A 70 4.21 7.60 -13.83
CA SER A 70 4.71 6.33 -14.33
C SER A 70 5.40 5.62 -13.17
N LEU A 71 4.71 4.65 -12.56
CA LEU A 71 5.33 3.64 -11.68
C LEU A 71 6.38 2.79 -12.41
N ARG A 72 6.53 2.96 -13.74
CA ARG A 72 7.59 2.35 -14.53
C ARG A 72 8.82 3.25 -14.46
N GLN A 73 9.92 2.73 -13.94
CA GLN A 73 11.22 3.40 -14.10
C GLN A 73 11.55 3.48 -15.58
N THR A 74 11.22 4.61 -16.21
CA THR A 74 11.71 4.93 -17.54
C THR A 74 13.19 5.26 -17.42
N PRO A 75 14.05 4.68 -18.27
CA PRO A 75 15.46 5.07 -18.29
C PRO A 75 15.51 6.57 -18.58
N LYS A 76 16.39 7.31 -17.88
CA LYS A 76 16.61 8.75 -18.17
C LYS A 76 16.79 8.89 -19.69
N GLN A 77 15.97 9.72 -20.36
CA GLN A 77 15.89 9.80 -21.82
C GLN A 77 17.26 9.95 -22.49
N LEU A 78 18.20 10.61 -21.81
CA LEU A 78 19.59 10.78 -22.25
C LEU A 78 20.36 9.46 -22.36
N VAL A 79 20.24 8.56 -21.39
CA VAL A 79 20.91 7.25 -21.39
C VAL A 79 20.36 6.38 -22.51
N SER A 80 19.04 6.42 -22.74
CA SER A 80 18.41 5.69 -23.84
C SER A 80 18.84 6.19 -25.21
N LYS A 81 18.99 7.51 -25.39
CA LYS A 81 19.47 8.10 -26.66
C LYS A 81 20.92 7.72 -26.96
N VAL A 82 21.83 7.83 -25.98
CA VAL A 82 23.25 7.47 -26.20
C VAL A 82 23.41 5.99 -26.55
N VAL A 83 22.63 5.11 -25.92
CA VAL A 83 22.67 3.66 -26.20
C VAL A 83 22.08 3.32 -27.57
N SER A 84 21.01 4.02 -27.99
CA SER A 84 20.42 3.83 -29.32
C SER A 84 21.31 4.35 -30.44
N ASP A 85 21.90 5.53 -30.26
CA ASP A 85 22.68 6.21 -31.29
C ASP A 85 24.00 5.46 -31.58
N PHE A 86 24.63 4.90 -30.54
CA PHE A 86 25.82 4.07 -30.69
C PHE A 86 25.52 2.56 -30.87
N ASN A 87 24.24 2.17 -30.89
CA ASN A 87 23.77 0.78 -31.10
C ASN A 87 24.46 -0.25 -30.18
N LEU A 88 24.69 0.12 -28.91
CA LEU A 88 25.47 -0.71 -27.94
C LEU A 88 24.83 -2.08 -27.71
N THR A 89 23.52 -2.18 -27.86
CA THR A 89 22.78 -3.44 -27.73
C THR A 89 23.22 -4.49 -28.76
N LYS A 90 23.80 -4.11 -29.89
CA LYS A 90 24.29 -5.08 -30.87
C LYS A 90 25.74 -5.51 -30.62
N TRP A 91 26.57 -4.61 -30.08
CA TRP A 91 28.01 -4.82 -29.98
C TRP A 91 28.48 -5.26 -28.58
N LEU A 92 27.78 -4.86 -27.52
CA LEU A 92 28.16 -5.10 -26.13
C LEU A 92 27.13 -5.94 -25.35
N ALA A 93 26.09 -6.43 -26.03
CA ALA A 93 25.11 -7.30 -25.41
C ALA A 93 25.73 -8.65 -25.05
N GLN A 94 25.51 -9.06 -23.80
CA GLN A 94 25.87 -10.38 -23.31
C GLN A 94 24.65 -10.95 -22.60
N GLU A 95 24.16 -12.09 -23.05
CA GLU A 95 22.95 -12.73 -22.52
C GLU A 95 23.09 -13.07 -21.03
N ALA A 96 24.29 -13.49 -20.60
CA ALA A 96 24.59 -13.73 -19.19
C ALA A 96 24.43 -12.49 -18.28
N ALA A 97 24.52 -11.27 -18.83
CA ALA A 97 24.29 -10.05 -18.05
C ALA A 97 22.79 -9.78 -17.87
N LEU A 98 21.96 -10.14 -18.86
CA LEU A 98 20.50 -10.05 -18.75
C LEU A 98 19.97 -10.99 -17.67
N ASP A 99 20.42 -12.24 -17.65
CA ASP A 99 19.97 -13.22 -16.65
C ASP A 99 20.30 -12.76 -15.23
N LYS A 100 21.48 -12.19 -15.02
CA LYS A 100 21.87 -11.62 -13.71
C LYS A 100 21.02 -10.41 -13.32
N LEU A 101 20.68 -9.53 -14.27
CA LEU A 101 19.78 -8.40 -14.03
C LEU A 101 18.36 -8.88 -13.67
N VAL A 102 17.86 -9.90 -14.34
CA VAL A 102 16.54 -10.49 -14.07
C VAL A 102 16.51 -11.19 -12.71
N MET A 103 17.56 -11.95 -12.35
CA MET A 103 17.72 -12.57 -11.04
C MET A 103 17.79 -11.53 -9.91
N ALA A 104 18.44 -10.39 -10.15
CA ALA A 104 18.50 -9.27 -9.21
C ALA A 104 17.18 -8.48 -9.09
N GLY A 105 16.11 -8.89 -9.78
CA GLY A 105 14.80 -8.24 -9.73
C GLY A 105 14.66 -7.02 -10.66
N TYR A 106 15.70 -6.68 -11.43
CA TYR A 106 15.69 -5.59 -12.41
C TYR A 106 15.02 -6.05 -13.72
N ARG A 107 13.70 -6.22 -13.66
CA ARG A 107 12.87 -6.66 -14.78
C ARG A 107 12.47 -5.45 -15.64
N GLY A 108 13.05 -5.30 -16.82
CA GLY A 108 12.67 -4.27 -17.80
C GLY A 108 13.81 -3.87 -18.73
N GLN A 109 13.49 -3.07 -19.75
CA GLN A 109 14.48 -2.53 -20.70
C GLN A 109 15.35 -1.43 -20.10
N ALA A 110 14.88 -0.73 -19.06
CA ALA A 110 15.57 0.42 -18.47
C ALA A 110 16.89 0.05 -17.75
N PRO A 111 16.93 -0.99 -16.90
CA PRO A 111 18.15 -1.40 -16.23
C PRO A 111 19.19 -1.96 -17.21
N TYR A 112 18.74 -2.67 -18.25
CA TYR A 112 19.61 -3.21 -19.27
C TYR A 112 20.33 -2.12 -20.07
N VAL A 113 19.58 -1.12 -20.57
CA VAL A 113 20.13 0.03 -21.29
C VAL A 113 21.13 0.81 -20.42
N THR A 114 20.81 0.98 -19.14
CA THR A 114 21.69 1.69 -18.18
C THR A 114 22.99 0.92 -17.92
N PHE A 115 22.92 -0.41 -17.78
CA PHE A 115 24.10 -1.26 -17.61
C PHE A 115 25.04 -1.18 -18.81
N LEU A 116 24.50 -1.24 -20.04
CA LEU A 116 25.31 -1.12 -21.26
C LEU A 116 26.01 0.24 -21.35
N PHE A 117 25.31 1.32 -20.99
CA PHE A 117 25.88 2.67 -20.95
C PHE A 117 27.06 2.76 -19.97
N PHE A 118 26.90 2.29 -18.73
CA PHE A 118 27.98 2.31 -17.76
C PHE A 118 29.16 1.44 -18.20
N ARG A 119 28.92 0.28 -18.84
CA ARG A 119 29.99 -0.58 -19.35
C ARG A 119 30.86 0.11 -20.39
N LEU A 120 30.30 1.01 -21.20
CA LEU A 120 31.05 1.81 -22.18
C LEU A 120 31.73 3.03 -21.55
N VAL A 121 31.05 3.74 -20.65
CA VAL A 121 31.58 4.98 -20.05
C VAL A 121 32.68 4.71 -19.03
N THR A 122 32.58 3.62 -18.26
CA THR A 122 33.54 3.27 -17.20
C THR A 122 34.98 3.23 -17.68
N PRO A 123 35.36 2.46 -18.74
CA PRO A 123 36.76 2.40 -19.19
C PRO A 123 37.28 3.75 -19.70
N ILE A 124 36.44 4.55 -20.37
CA ILE A 124 36.82 5.87 -20.88
C ILE A 124 37.06 6.84 -19.74
N ALA A 125 36.15 6.88 -18.76
CA ALA A 125 36.28 7.73 -17.58
C ALA A 125 37.51 7.36 -16.74
N PHE A 126 37.78 6.07 -16.56
CA PHE A 126 38.96 5.61 -15.84
C PHE A 126 40.27 5.96 -16.54
N LEU A 127 40.30 5.91 -17.87
CA LEU A 127 41.46 6.31 -18.67
C LEU A 127 41.74 7.81 -18.51
N ILE A 128 40.71 8.65 -18.64
CA ILE A 128 40.84 10.11 -18.42
C ILE A 128 41.29 10.38 -16.99
N PHE A 129 40.71 9.70 -16.01
CA PHE A 129 41.10 9.83 -14.61
C PHE A 129 42.56 9.43 -14.37
N ALA A 130 43.03 8.33 -14.97
CA ALA A 130 44.41 7.89 -14.87
C ALA A 130 45.38 8.90 -15.50
N ILE A 131 45.04 9.46 -16.66
CA ILE A 131 45.83 10.54 -17.28
C ILE A 131 45.88 11.75 -16.33
N LEU A 132 44.74 12.23 -15.85
CA LEU A 132 44.72 13.37 -14.92
C LEU A 132 45.51 13.08 -13.65
N TYR A 133 45.38 11.87 -13.09
CA TYR A 133 46.12 11.46 -11.90
C TYR A 133 47.64 11.50 -12.13
N VAL A 134 48.13 10.91 -13.23
CA VAL A 134 49.56 10.90 -13.55
C VAL A 134 50.07 12.31 -13.88
N PHE A 135 49.32 13.11 -14.63
CA PHE A 135 49.78 14.43 -15.08
C PHE A 135 49.58 15.56 -14.06
N VAL A 136 48.65 15.42 -13.12
CA VAL A 136 48.36 16.46 -12.10
C VAL A 136 48.94 16.09 -10.74
N ILE A 137 48.70 14.87 -10.24
CA ILE A 137 49.16 14.48 -8.90
C ILE A 137 50.63 14.04 -8.93
N SER A 138 51.00 13.14 -9.85
CA SER A 138 52.39 12.61 -9.89
C SER A 138 53.43 13.64 -10.35
N ARG A 139 53.00 14.69 -11.06
CA ARG A 139 53.85 15.81 -11.49
C ARG A 139 53.98 16.93 -10.47
N MET A 140 53.12 16.97 -9.44
CA MET A 140 53.18 17.98 -8.38
C MET A 140 53.99 17.52 -7.16
N GLU A 141 54.24 16.22 -7.01
CA GLU A 141 55.14 15.66 -5.99
C GLU A 141 56.62 15.55 -6.43
N GLN A 142 56.94 15.83 -7.70
CA GLN A 142 58.32 16.00 -8.20
C GLN A 142 58.68 17.48 -8.28
#